data_AF-A0A7C4IX09-F1
#
_entry.id   AF-A0A7C4IX09-F1
#
_cell.length_a   1.000
_cell.length_b   1.000
_cell.length_c   1.000
_cell.angle_alpha   90.00
_cell.angle_beta   90.00
_cell.angle_gamma   90.00
#
_symmetry.space_group_name_H-M   'P 1'
#
loop_
_entity.id
_entity.type
_entity.pdbx_description
1 polymer ?
#
loop_
_entity_poly.entity_id
_entity_poly.type
_entity_poly.pdbx_seq_one_letter_code
_entity_poly.pdbx_strand_id
1 'polypeptide(L)' 'MSIEAIERIKARFPDAVEEAHSRLGDDTVRVQRDSWLEVFEFVRKILGFDLFVDLTAVDYLGRE' A
#
# COMPACT_ATOMS: atom_id res chain seq x y z
N MET A 1 -6.60 11.90 9.25
CA MET A 1 -5.18 11.48 9.23
C MET A 1 -5.06 10.31 8.28
N SER A 2 -5.08 10.55 6.96
CA SER A 2 -5.09 9.48 5.93
C SER A 2 -3.96 9.73 4.90
N ILE A 3 -3.93 10.94 4.34
CA ILE A 3 -2.87 11.43 3.42
C ILE A 3 -1.44 11.21 3.95
N GLU A 4 -1.24 11.28 5.27
CA GLU A 4 0.09 11.15 5.88
C GLU A 4 0.74 9.78 5.63
N ALA A 5 -0.01 8.68 5.63
CA ALA A 5 0.54 7.35 5.38
C ALA A 5 0.97 7.20 3.91
N ILE A 6 0.11 7.64 2.98
CA ILE A 6 0.42 7.65 1.54
C ILE A 6 1.70 8.43 1.26
N GLU A 7 1.83 9.64 1.80
CA GLU A 7 3.01 10.48 1.55
C GLU A 7 4.29 9.90 2.16
N ARG A 8 4.21 9.25 3.33
CA ARG A 8 5.35 8.53 3.91
C ARG A 8 5.77 7.32 3.08
N ILE A 9 4.82 6.56 2.54
CA ILE A 9 5.11 5.41 1.67
C ILE A 9 5.76 5.89 0.36
N LYS A 10 5.21 6.92 -0.29
CA LYS A 10 5.81 7.53 -1.50
C LYS A 10 7.23 8.05 -1.25
N ALA A 11 7.45 8.72 -0.12
CA ALA A 11 8.77 9.25 0.22
C ALA A 11 9.81 8.14 0.46
N ARG A 12 9.39 7.01 1.06
CA ARG A 12 10.27 5.88 1.36
C ARG A 12 10.54 4.98 0.15
N PHE A 13 9.53 4.80 -0.71
CA PHE A 13 9.56 3.85 -1.83
C PHE A 13 9.08 4.50 -3.15
N PRO A 14 9.76 5.55 -3.64
CA PRO A 14 9.30 6.29 -4.82
C PRO A 14 9.16 5.41 -6.07
N ASP A 15 10.06 4.44 -6.25
CA ASP A 15 10.05 3.54 -7.42
C ASP A 15 9.08 2.36 -7.29
N ALA A 16 8.61 2.06 -6.07
CA ALA A 16 7.72 0.93 -5.83
C ALA A 16 6.23 1.28 -5.99
N VAL A 17 5.86 2.56 -5.87
CA VAL A 17 4.45 3.00 -5.89
C VAL A 17 4.01 3.24 -7.34
N GLU A 18 3.06 2.44 -7.81
CA GLU A 18 2.46 2.60 -9.14
C GLU A 18 1.32 3.63 -9.12
N GLU A 19 0.55 3.65 -8.04
CA GLU A 19 -0.62 4.52 -7.88
C GLU A 19 -0.95 4.68 -6.39
N ALA A 20 -1.46 5.83 -5.98
CA ALA A 20 -2.03 5.99 -4.65
C ALA A 20 -3.23 6.95 -4.67
N HIS A 21 -4.26 6.62 -3.92
CA HIS A 21 -5.44 7.48 -3.77
C HIS A 21 -6.09 7.32 -2.40
N SER A 22 -6.79 8.36 -1.97
CA SER A 22 -7.67 8.37 -0.79
C SER A 22 -9.09 8.53 -1.28
N ARG A 23 -9.94 7.51 -1.06
CA ARG A 23 -11.33 7.54 -1.55
C ARG A 23 -12.28 6.98 -0.49
N LEU A 24 -13.31 7.77 -0.17
CA LEU A 24 -14.35 7.42 0.81
C LEU A 24 -13.83 7.03 2.20
N GLY A 25 -12.67 7.55 2.60
CA GLY A 25 -12.04 7.25 3.89
C GLY A 25 -10.99 6.15 3.83
N ASP A 26 -10.85 5.46 2.69
CA ASP A 26 -9.86 4.42 2.48
C ASP A 26 -8.66 4.94 1.68
N ASP A 27 -7.47 4.77 2.25
CA ASP A 27 -6.22 4.99 1.55
C ASP A 27 -5.77 3.70 0.87
N THR A 28 -5.53 3.79 -0.43
CA THR A 28 -5.04 2.68 -1.24
C THR A 28 -3.72 3.07 -1.87
N VAL A 29 -2.72 2.21 -1.70
CA VAL A 29 -1.43 2.31 -2.39
C VAL A 29 -1.24 1.03 -3.20
N ARG A 30 -1.11 1.17 -4.52
CA ARG A 30 -0.75 0.08 -5.41
C ARG A 30 0.76 0.09 -5.61
N VAL A 31 1.38 -1.06 -5.42
CA VAL A 31 2.83 -1.22 -5.44
C VAL A 31 3.26 -2.31 -6.40
N GLN A 32 4.51 -2.23 -6.87
CA GLN A 32 5.11 -3.27 -7.69
C GLN A 32 5.16 -4.62 -6.96
N ARG A 33 5.01 -5.69 -7.74
CA ARG A 33 5.00 -7.08 -7.26
C ARG A 33 6.21 -7.44 -6.40
N ASP A 34 7.41 -7.03 -6.78
CA ASP A 34 8.62 -7.50 -6.06
C ASP A 34 8.87 -6.68 -4.77
N SER A 35 8.18 -5.56 -4.61
CA SER A 35 8.38 -4.61 -3.51
C SER A 35 7.31 -4.71 -2.41
N TRP A 36 6.22 -5.45 -2.63
CA TRP A 36 5.06 -5.40 -1.71
C TRP A 36 5.42 -5.82 -0.27
N LEU A 37 6.32 -6.81 -0.10
CA LEU A 37 6.66 -7.32 1.22
C LEU A 37 7.48 -6.30 2.03
N GLU A 38 8.40 -5.58 1.37
CA GLU A 38 9.19 -4.53 2.02
C GLU A 38 8.30 -3.34 2.42
N VAL A 39 7.37 -2.94 1.55
CA VAL A 39 6.38 -1.90 1.85
C VAL A 39 5.52 -2.32 3.03
N PHE A 40 5.03 -3.56 3.04
CA PHE A 40 4.21 -4.09 4.14
C PHE A 40 4.97 -4.10 5.47
N GLU A 41 6.25 -4.49 5.46
CA GLU A 41 7.11 -4.44 6.63
C GLU A 41 7.27 -3.02 7.16
N PHE A 42 7.48 -2.03 6.29
CA PHE A 42 7.55 -0.62 6.68
C PHE A 42 6.26 -0.11 7.30
N VAL A 43 5.11 -0.41 6.70
CA VAL A 43 3.81 0.04 7.20
C VAL A 43 3.54 -0.55 8.58
N ARG A 44 3.88 -1.82 8.81
CA ARG A 44 3.78 -2.46 10.12
C ARG A 44 4.75 -1.86 11.14
N LYS A 45 6.05 -1.80 10.84
CA LYS A 45 7.09 -1.47 11.83
C LYS A 45 7.28 0.03 12.08
N ILE A 46 7.07 0.87 11.07
CA ILE A 46 7.36 2.30 11.12
C ILE A 46 6.09 3.13 11.23
N LEU A 47 5.02 2.74 10.53
CA LEU A 47 3.75 3.47 10.60
C LEU A 47 2.79 2.93 11.68
N GLY A 48 3.10 1.78 12.28
CA GLY A 48 2.37 1.23 13.42
C GLY A 48 1.07 0.51 13.07
N PHE A 49 0.91 0.03 11.84
CA PHE A 49 -0.25 -0.77 11.43
C PHE A 49 -0.03 -2.22 11.89
N ASP A 50 -0.28 -2.49 13.16
CA ASP A 50 0.03 -3.75 13.84
C ASP A 50 -1.14 -4.75 13.89
N LEU A 51 -2.36 -4.29 13.58
CA LEU A 51 -3.53 -5.15 13.38
C LEU A 51 -3.66 -5.56 11.91
N PHE A 52 -3.25 -6.79 11.60
CA PHE A 52 -3.49 -7.38 10.28
C PHE A 52 -4.95 -7.86 10.18
N VAL A 53 -5.71 -7.29 9.26
CA VAL A 53 -7.16 -7.54 9.13
C VAL A 53 -7.45 -8.69 8.16
N ASP A 54 -6.92 -8.61 6.94
CA ASP A 54 -7.24 -9.56 5.86
C ASP A 54 -6.15 -9.54 4.77
N LEU A 55 -6.06 -10.63 4.00
CA LEU A 55 -5.35 -10.69 2.73
C LEU A 55 -6.22 -11.44 1.72
N THR A 56 -6.56 -10.75 0.64
CA THR A 56 -7.42 -11.25 -0.41
C THR A 56 -6.76 -11.13 -1.78
N ALA A 57 -7.35 -11.79 -2.77
CA ALA A 57 -6.96 -11.72 -4.16
C ALA A 57 -8.20 -11.53 -5.03
N VAL A 58 -8.04 -10.81 -6.13
CA VAL A 58 -9.10 -10.57 -7.12
C VAL A 58 -8.58 -11.04 -8.47
N ASP A 59 -9.33 -11.96 -9.11
CA ASP A 59 -9.07 -12.36 -10.48
C ASP A 59 -9.67 -11.36 -11.46
N TYR A 60 -8.83 -10.69 -12.23
CA TYR A 60 -9.25 -9.73 -13.25
C TYR A 60 -9.29 -10.41 -14.62
N LEU A 61 -10.43 -11.03 -14.94
CA LEU A 61 -10.63 -11.68 -16.24
C LEU A 61 -10.34 -10.73 -17.41
N GLY A 62 -9.38 -11.12 -18.27
CA GLY A 62 -9.01 -10.38 -19.48
C GLY A 62 -8.05 -9.20 -19.25
N ARG A 63 -7.42 -9.11 -18.07
CA ARG A 63 -6.26 -8.24 -17.83
C ARG A 63 -5.06 -9.10 -17.46
N GLU A 64 -3.91 -8.80 -18.07
CA GLU A 64 -2.61 -9.24 -17.55
C GLU A 64 -2.10 -8.24 -16.50
#